data_AF-A0A1B6IMS5-F1
#
_entry.id   AF-A0A1B6IMS5-F1
#
_cell.length_a   1.000
_cell.length_b   1.000
_cell.length_c   1.000
_cell.angle_alpha   90.00
_cell.angle_beta   90.00
_cell.angle_gamma   90.00
#
_symmetry.space_group_name_H-M   'P 1'
#
loop_
_entity.id
_entity.type
_entity.pdbx_description
1 polymer ?
#
loop_
_entity_poly.entity_id
_entity_poly.type
_entity_poly.pdbx_seq_one_letter_code
_entity_poly.pdbx_strand_id
1 'polypeptide(L)'
;SSLQIFPGEQCQYEYNECESSPCLHGGTCTDHIGSYSCSCGRGFTGKRCEDKVDLCDPNPCAHHHVCVDKGNTYNCECPKGFTGPDCLLPRRAACSANPCHNGGTCWSSVDSFYCACRPGYTGKICNEE
;
A
#
# COMPACT_ATOMS: atom_id res chain seq x y z
N SER A 1 0.01 40.18 -4.56
CA SER A 1 -0.01 39.88 -3.11
C SER A 1 0.58 38.48 -2.96
N SER A 2 1.73 38.25 -2.34
CA SER A 2 2.28 38.87 -1.14
C SER A 2 3.81 38.79 -1.13
N LEU A 3 4.47 39.92 -0.96
CA LEU A 3 5.81 40.02 -0.39
C LEU A 3 5.61 40.69 0.97
N GLN A 4 6.14 40.12 2.04
CA GLN A 4 6.38 40.87 3.27
C GLN A 4 7.83 40.64 3.70
N ILE A 5 8.69 41.57 3.30
CA ILE A 5 10.06 41.76 3.80
C ILE A 5 10.02 43.09 4.56
N PHE A 6 10.37 43.10 5.85
CA PHE A 6 10.50 44.33 6.64
C PHE A 6 11.92 44.93 6.52
N PRO A 7 12.09 46.28 6.55
CA PRO A 7 13.38 46.92 6.42
C PRO A 7 14.19 46.87 7.72
N GLY A 8 15.31 46.14 7.70
CA GLY A 8 16.35 46.11 8.74
C GLY A 8 17.65 45.56 8.13
N GLU A 9 18.82 46.04 8.58
CA GLU A 9 20.14 45.85 7.93
C GLU A 9 20.67 44.40 7.85
N GLN A 10 19.87 43.41 8.20
CA GLN A 10 20.19 42.03 7.94
C GLN A 10 18.89 41.25 7.63
N CYS A 11 18.76 40.71 6.41
CA CYS A 11 17.65 39.88 5.96
C CYS A 11 17.62 38.50 6.65
N GLN A 12 17.52 38.46 7.99
CA GLN A 12 17.75 37.23 8.79
C GLN A 12 16.47 36.60 9.36
N TYR A 13 15.29 37.17 9.10
CA TYR A 13 14.04 36.65 9.65
C TYR A 13 13.20 35.98 8.56
N GLU A 14 13.30 34.65 8.50
CA GLU A 14 12.37 33.79 7.77
C GLU A 14 11.14 33.49 8.66
N TYR A 15 9.96 33.55 8.06
CA TYR A 15 8.72 33.18 8.73
C TYR A 15 8.46 31.69 8.51
N ASN A 16 8.23 30.93 9.57
CA ASN A 16 7.91 29.51 9.44
C ASN A 16 6.46 29.34 8.97
N GLU A 17 6.25 29.09 7.67
CA GLU A 17 4.92 28.95 7.10
C GLU A 17 4.17 27.69 7.62
N CYS A 18 4.90 26.72 8.16
CA CYS A 18 4.32 25.50 8.73
C CYS A 18 3.64 25.70 10.09
N GLU A 19 3.86 26.81 10.81
CA GLU A 19 3.18 27.09 12.08
C GLU A 19 1.66 27.14 11.93
N SER A 20 1.18 27.55 10.76
CA SER A 20 -0.24 27.60 10.43
C SER A 20 -0.87 26.22 10.15
N SER A 21 -0.08 25.14 10.17
CA SER A 21 -0.48 23.79 9.77
C SER A 21 -1.18 23.77 8.40
N PRO A 22 -0.53 24.26 7.33
CA PRO A 22 -1.19 24.49 6.05
C PRO A 22 -1.56 23.20 5.32
N CYS A 23 -0.87 22.09 5.57
CA CYS A 23 -1.09 20.78 4.93
C CYS A 23 -2.30 20.05 5.53
N LEU A 24 -3.21 19.62 4.67
CA LEU A 24 -4.46 18.95 5.04
C LEU A 24 -4.28 17.42 5.10
N HIS A 25 -5.30 16.73 5.64
CA HIS A 25 -5.40 15.28 5.67
C HIS A 25 -4.18 14.54 6.24
N GLY A 26 -3.48 15.17 7.20
CA GLY A 26 -2.30 14.59 7.84
C GLY A 26 -1.02 14.69 7.00
N GLY A 27 -0.99 15.55 5.98
CA GLY A 27 0.23 15.85 5.21
C GLY A 27 1.32 16.50 6.07
N THR A 28 2.57 16.17 5.78
CA THR A 28 3.74 16.72 6.49
C THR A 28 4.17 18.03 5.86
N CYS A 29 4.26 19.10 6.66
CA CYS A 29 4.75 20.39 6.20
C CYS A 29 6.27 20.48 6.33
N THR A 30 6.92 20.98 5.28
CA THR A 30 8.33 21.36 5.29
C THR A 30 8.44 22.84 4.94
N ASP A 31 9.06 23.59 5.83
CA ASP A 31 9.33 25.03 5.73
C ASP A 31 10.53 25.29 4.81
N HIS A 32 10.47 26.35 4.01
CA HIS A 32 11.54 26.84 3.14
C HIS A 32 11.59 28.37 3.22
N ILE A 33 12.63 28.96 2.64
CA ILE A 33 12.74 30.44 2.60
C ILE A 33 11.57 31.02 1.79
N GLY A 34 10.74 31.83 2.45
CA GLY A 34 9.53 32.46 1.91
C GLY A 34 8.48 31.51 1.31
N SER A 35 8.48 30.22 1.65
CA SER A 35 7.53 29.24 1.11
C SER A 35 7.50 27.94 1.90
N TYR A 36 6.49 27.11 1.65
CA TYR A 36 6.42 25.75 2.22
C TYR A 36 6.09 24.72 1.14
N SER A 37 6.36 23.46 1.46
CA SER A 37 5.90 22.29 0.70
C SER A 37 5.17 21.30 1.60
N CYS A 38 4.11 20.69 1.07
CA CYS A 38 3.41 19.59 1.74
C CYS A 38 3.79 18.25 1.12
N SER A 39 4.18 17.29 1.96
CA SER A 39 4.27 15.88 1.59
C SER A 39 2.93 15.22 1.91
N CYS A 40 2.18 14.86 0.87
CA CYS A 40 0.85 14.30 1.02
C CYS A 40 0.88 12.80 1.31
N GLY A 41 0.01 12.38 2.22
CA GLY A 41 -0.26 10.96 2.44
C GLY A 41 -0.88 10.31 1.21
N ARG A 42 -0.78 8.98 1.13
CA ARG A 42 -1.40 8.20 0.05
C ARG A 42 -2.90 8.50 -0.03
N GLY A 43 -3.40 8.75 -1.23
CA GLY A 43 -4.80 9.11 -1.46
C GLY A 43 -5.08 10.61 -1.57
N PHE A 44 -4.07 11.46 -1.40
CA PHE A 44 -4.20 12.91 -1.50
C PHE A 44 -3.14 13.54 -2.39
N THR A 45 -3.50 14.64 -3.02
CA THR A 45 -2.64 15.45 -3.89
C THR A 45 -3.02 16.93 -3.76
N GLY A 46 -2.39 17.80 -4.54
CA GLY A 46 -2.56 19.25 -4.44
C GLY A 46 -1.50 19.90 -3.55
N LYS A 47 -1.42 21.24 -3.59
CA LYS A 47 -0.36 21.99 -2.90
C LYS A 47 -0.42 21.81 -1.38
N ARG A 48 -1.62 21.60 -0.86
CA ARG A 48 -1.95 21.44 0.56
C ARG A 48 -2.55 20.07 0.84
N CYS A 49 -2.45 19.10 -0.05
CA CYS A 49 -3.08 17.79 0.08
C CYS A 49 -4.62 17.86 0.16
N GLU A 50 -5.21 18.88 -0.47
CA GLU A 50 -6.64 19.17 -0.49
C GLU A 50 -7.43 18.25 -1.41
N ASP A 51 -6.78 17.77 -2.47
CA ASP A 51 -7.41 16.98 -3.51
C ASP A 51 -7.35 15.50 -3.16
N LYS A 52 -8.47 14.80 -3.28
CA LYS A 52 -8.51 13.34 -3.17
C LYS A 52 -8.07 12.72 -4.48
N VAL A 53 -7.20 11.72 -4.39
CA VAL A 53 -6.80 10.88 -5.52
C VAL A 53 -7.75 9.70 -5.59
N ASP A 54 -8.42 9.52 -6.73
CA ASP A 54 -9.13 8.27 -7.01
C ASP A 54 -8.07 7.20 -7.30
N LEU A 55 -7.89 6.27 -6.35
CA LEU A 55 -6.90 5.21 -6.48
C LEU A 55 -7.32 4.12 -7.49
N CYS A 56 -8.54 4.20 -8.02
CA CYS A 56 -9.07 3.34 -9.05
C CYS A 56 -8.99 3.95 -10.46
N ASP A 57 -8.34 5.12 -10.65
CA ASP A 57 -8.11 5.72 -11.96
C ASP A 57 -6.62 6.00 -12.24
N PRO A 58 -6.00 5.29 -13.21
CA PRO A 58 -6.57 4.19 -14.00
C PRO A 58 -6.78 2.94 -13.15
N ASN A 59 -7.76 2.09 -13.53
CA ASN A 59 -8.13 0.90 -12.77
C ASN A 59 -6.91 -0.02 -12.57
N PRO A 60 -6.42 -0.21 -11.32
CA PRO A 60 -5.25 -1.03 -11.04
C PRO A 60 -5.55 -2.53 -11.05
N CYS A 61 -6.82 -2.93 -11.04
CA CYS A 61 -7.24 -4.32 -11.00
C CYS A 61 -7.12 -4.98 -12.38
N ALA A 62 -6.64 -6.22 -12.39
CA ALA A 62 -6.51 -7.03 -13.59
C ALA A 62 -7.82 -7.10 -14.37
N HIS A 63 -7.70 -7.09 -15.70
CA HIS A 63 -8.81 -7.37 -16.61
C HIS A 63 -10.07 -6.52 -16.32
N HIS A 64 -9.89 -5.31 -15.78
CA HIS A 64 -10.96 -4.40 -15.36
C HIS A 64 -11.90 -4.99 -14.30
N HIS A 65 -11.37 -5.82 -13.38
CA HIS A 65 -12.11 -6.23 -12.18
C HIS A 65 -12.51 -5.03 -11.32
N VAL A 66 -13.48 -5.23 -10.43
CA VAL A 66 -14.07 -4.15 -9.62
C VAL A 66 -13.01 -3.62 -8.66
N CYS A 67 -12.67 -2.34 -8.83
CA CYS A 67 -11.82 -1.60 -7.90
C CYS A 67 -12.70 -0.80 -6.93
N VAL A 68 -12.33 -0.84 -5.65
CA VAL A 68 -12.99 -0.09 -4.59
C VAL A 68 -11.95 0.82 -3.92
N ASP A 69 -12.07 2.12 -4.14
CA ASP A 69 -11.27 3.11 -3.44
C ASP A 69 -11.68 3.18 -1.96
N LYS A 70 -10.70 3.12 -1.06
CA LYS A 70 -10.84 3.22 0.40
C LYS A 70 -10.22 4.50 0.96
N GLY A 71 -9.89 5.47 0.11
CA GLY A 71 -9.33 6.77 0.45
C GLY A 71 -7.81 6.74 0.54
N ASN A 72 -7.23 5.91 1.41
CA ASN A 72 -5.77 5.80 1.56
C ASN A 72 -5.17 4.55 0.87
N THR A 73 -6.03 3.64 0.41
CA THR A 73 -5.71 2.41 -0.30
C THR A 73 -6.86 2.07 -1.24
N TYR A 74 -6.69 1.10 -2.12
CA TYR A 74 -7.77 0.49 -2.87
C TYR A 74 -7.83 -1.01 -2.56
N ASN A 75 -8.94 -1.64 -2.94
CA ASN A 75 -9.08 -3.10 -2.94
C ASN A 75 -9.71 -3.56 -4.25
N CYS A 76 -9.15 -4.61 -4.85
CA CYS A 76 -9.76 -5.29 -5.99
C CYS A 76 -10.68 -6.42 -5.50
N GLU A 77 -11.92 -6.46 -5.98
CA GLU A 77 -12.82 -7.59 -5.71
C GLU A 77 -12.52 -8.73 -6.68
N CYS A 78 -11.74 -9.70 -6.22
CA CYS A 78 -11.31 -10.79 -7.08
C CYS A 78 -12.46 -11.78 -7.34
N PRO A 79 -12.72 -12.16 -8.61
CA PRO A 79 -13.67 -13.21 -8.92
C PRO A 79 -13.20 -14.55 -8.35
N LYS A 80 -14.14 -15.49 -8.20
CA LYS A 80 -13.85 -16.84 -7.69
C LYS A 80 -12.74 -17.48 -8.53
N GLY A 81 -11.70 -17.94 -7.85
CA GLY A 81 -10.55 -18.57 -8.51
C GLY A 81 -9.38 -17.62 -8.77
N PHE A 82 -9.44 -16.36 -8.32
CA PHE A 82 -8.34 -15.40 -8.36
C PHE A 82 -8.07 -14.79 -6.98
N THR A 83 -6.85 -14.27 -6.78
CA THR A 83 -6.36 -13.68 -5.54
C THR A 83 -5.24 -12.68 -5.84
N GLY A 84 -4.72 -12.02 -4.80
CA GLY A 84 -3.68 -10.99 -4.91
C GLY A 84 -4.26 -9.57 -4.95
N PRO A 85 -3.41 -8.54 -4.78
CA PRO A 85 -3.83 -7.15 -4.65
C PRO A 85 -4.48 -6.59 -5.94
N ASP A 86 -4.12 -7.14 -7.10
CA ASP A 86 -4.62 -6.78 -8.42
C ASP A 86 -5.45 -7.91 -9.07
N CYS A 87 -5.70 -9.02 -8.35
CA CYS A 87 -6.39 -10.20 -8.85
C CYS A 87 -5.74 -10.91 -10.06
N LEU A 88 -4.43 -10.72 -10.30
CA LEU A 88 -3.72 -11.43 -11.37
C LEU A 88 -3.44 -12.91 -11.03
N LEU A 89 -3.47 -13.30 -9.75
CA LEU A 89 -3.01 -14.63 -9.34
C LEU A 89 -4.18 -15.63 -9.33
N PRO A 90 -4.13 -16.72 -10.12
CA PRO A 90 -5.12 -17.78 -10.01
C PRO A 90 -5.00 -18.48 -8.66
N ARG A 91 -6.12 -18.64 -7.97
CA ARG A 91 -6.24 -19.41 -6.73
C ARG A 91 -6.18 -20.90 -7.06
N ARG A 92 -4.99 -21.51 -7.09
CA ARG A 92 -4.84 -22.96 -7.24
C ARG A 92 -4.93 -23.69 -5.89
N ALA A 93 -5.71 -24.77 -5.87
CA ALA A 93 -6.12 -25.55 -4.71
C ALA A 93 -5.09 -26.61 -4.27
N ALA A 94 -3.79 -26.31 -4.32
CA ALA A 94 -2.77 -27.33 -4.05
C ALA A 94 -2.80 -27.81 -2.57
N CYS A 95 -3.22 -26.93 -1.64
CA CYS A 95 -3.42 -27.28 -0.23
C CYS A 95 -4.87 -27.51 0.20
N SER A 96 -5.86 -27.39 -0.69
CA SER A 96 -7.28 -27.49 -0.30
C SER A 96 -7.70 -28.91 0.07
N ALA A 97 -7.02 -29.93 -0.43
CA ALA A 97 -7.21 -31.34 -0.03
C ALA A 97 -6.33 -31.75 1.16
N ASN A 98 -5.57 -30.81 1.74
CA ASN A 98 -4.54 -31.03 2.75
C ASN A 98 -3.65 -32.26 2.45
N PRO A 99 -2.80 -32.19 1.41
CA PRO A 99 -2.00 -33.33 0.97
C PRO A 99 -0.89 -33.74 1.96
N CYS A 100 -0.66 -32.99 3.04
CA CYS A 100 0.41 -33.28 4.00
C CYS A 100 -0.08 -34.22 5.11
N HIS A 101 0.57 -35.38 5.23
CA HIS A 101 0.28 -36.40 6.25
C HIS A 101 0.95 -36.06 7.60
N ASN A 102 0.59 -36.84 8.62
CA ASN A 102 1.22 -36.80 9.95
C ASN A 102 1.26 -35.41 10.60
N GLY A 103 0.25 -34.59 10.29
CA GLY A 103 0.11 -33.24 10.84
C GLY A 103 1.11 -32.23 10.28
N GLY A 104 1.64 -32.46 9.08
CA GLY A 104 2.47 -31.51 8.34
C GLY A 104 1.69 -30.30 7.84
N THR A 105 2.37 -29.16 7.69
CA THR A 105 1.76 -27.90 7.25
C THR A 105 1.90 -27.73 5.74
N CYS A 106 0.78 -27.52 5.04
CA CYS A 106 0.77 -27.33 3.59
C CYS A 106 0.94 -25.86 3.20
N TRP A 107 1.84 -25.60 2.25
CA TRP A 107 2.07 -24.31 1.62
C TRP A 107 1.84 -24.42 0.12
N SER A 108 0.95 -23.61 -0.45
CA SER A 108 0.71 -23.59 -1.91
C SER A 108 1.74 -22.68 -2.60
N SER A 109 2.30 -23.15 -3.72
CA SER A 109 3.10 -22.34 -4.64
C SER A 109 2.36 -22.18 -5.98
N VAL A 110 2.91 -21.35 -6.87
CA VAL A 110 2.29 -21.00 -8.18
C VAL A 110 2.00 -22.25 -9.03
N ASP A 111 2.86 -23.27 -8.96
CA ASP A 111 2.76 -24.49 -9.77
C ASP A 111 2.71 -25.80 -8.95
N SER A 112 2.80 -25.74 -7.62
CA SER A 112 2.90 -26.93 -6.75
C SER A 112 2.41 -26.66 -5.32
N PHE A 113 2.52 -27.65 -4.45
CA PHE A 113 2.49 -27.46 -2.99
C PHE A 113 3.81 -27.94 -2.38
N TYR A 114 4.05 -27.52 -1.15
CA TYR A 114 5.14 -27.94 -0.28
C TYR A 114 4.58 -28.32 1.09
N CYS A 115 5.05 -29.44 1.65
CA CYS A 115 4.69 -29.88 2.99
C CYS A 115 5.86 -29.69 3.96
N ALA A 116 5.65 -28.94 5.03
CA ALA A 116 6.58 -28.87 6.15
C ALA A 116 6.27 -29.99 7.14
N CYS A 117 7.14 -31.00 7.21
CA CYS A 117 6.95 -32.18 8.06
C CYS A 117 7.32 -31.92 9.52
N ARG A 118 6.64 -32.62 10.44
CA ARG A 118 7.01 -32.64 11.87
C ARG A 118 8.30 -33.44 12.08
N PRO A 119 9.03 -33.22 13.18
CA PRO A 119 10.21 -34.02 13.51
C PRO A 119 9.91 -35.52 13.48
N GLY A 120 10.77 -36.29 12.83
CA GLY A 120 10.58 -37.74 12.65
C GLY A 120 9.67 -38.12 11.49
N TYR A 121 9.38 -37.20 10.56
CA TYR A 121 8.72 -37.51 9.29
C TYR A 121 9.42 -36.84 8.11
N THR A 122 9.43 -37.52 6.98
CA THR A 122 10.09 -37.08 5.73
C THR A 122 9.23 -37.40 4.49
N GLY A 123 9.77 -37.10 3.30
CA GLY A 123 9.07 -37.28 2.02
C GLY A 123 8.26 -36.04 1.58
N LYS A 124 7.84 -36.01 0.30
CA LYS A 124 7.15 -34.85 -0.32
C LYS A 124 5.83 -34.50 0.38
N ILE A 125 5.20 -35.48 1.02
CA ILE A 125 3.91 -35.35 1.68
C ILE A 125 3.94 -35.79 3.16
N CYS A 126 5.12 -35.95 3.77
CA CYS A 126 5.28 -36.31 5.19
C CYS A 126 4.74 -37.70 5.59
N ASN A 127 4.82 -38.69 4.71
CA ASN A 127 4.31 -40.05 4.90
C ASN A 127 5.39 -41.09 5.29
N GLU A 128 6.65 -40.69 5.31
CA GLU A 128 7.80 -41.53 5.69
C GLU A 128 8.28 -41.11 7.09
N GLU A 129 8.83 -42.03 7.89
CA GLU A 129 9.35 -41.81 9.26
C GLU A 129 10.88 -41.68 9.27
#